data_AF-A0A0P4WBJ6-F1
#
_entry.id   AF-A0A0P4WBJ6-F1
#
_cell.length_a   1.000
_cell.length_b   1.000
_cell.length_c   1.000
_cell.angle_alpha   90.00
_cell.angle_beta   90.00
_cell.angle_gamma   90.00
#
_symmetry.space_group_name_H-M   'P 1'
#
loop_
_entity.id
_entity.type
_entity.pdbx_description
1 polymer ?
#
loop_
_entity_poly.entity_id
_entity_poly.type
_entity_poly.pdbx_seq_one_letter_code
_entity_poly.pdbx_strand_id
1 'polypeptide(L)'
;MAMIIRASLALFSRNSRCSKVSCKLSEIEGGRFFSRSSPLFTCSVTAAFRNMSPPKKICILGSGNWGSAIAKIVGNNVTKFDQFDNEVKMYVYEEMIDGKKLTEIINTTHENVKYLPGKKLPSNVVAVPDVLEAAHDADVLIFVIPHQFVKRVCQPLAGKLKPNTVGISLIKGFDLKEGGGILLISHLIKELVNIPVSVLMGANLAGEVADEKFCETTIGCRDIEIGRMYRDLIQTDYFRVVVVDDVEAVEVCGALKNIVATGAGFIDGLGYGDNTKAAVIRLGLMEMIKFCEVFYPGSKLGTFFESCGVADLITTCYGGRNRRVAEAFVKTGKTIEELEKEMLNGQKLQGPFTALEVNHMLKQKGMEERFPLFTAIHQICLKELPPPGMIDCIRNHPEHMCTFDQQHTSLVNSE
;
A
#
# COMPACT_ATOMS: atom_id res chain seq x y z
N MET A 1 41.90 6.48 -31.71
CA MET A 1 42.96 6.88 -30.74
C MET A 1 42.28 6.94 -29.37
N ALA A 2 42.13 5.84 -28.64
CA ALA A 2 43.20 5.08 -27.93
C ALA A 2 44.05 6.04 -27.11
N MET A 3 43.89 6.09 -25.77
CA MET A 3 44.78 5.46 -24.76
C MET A 3 44.49 6.21 -23.43
N ILE A 4 44.57 5.73 -22.19
CA ILE A 4 45.19 4.58 -21.49
C ILE A 4 44.51 4.54 -20.11
N ILE A 5 44.12 3.35 -19.60
CA ILE A 5 44.52 2.84 -18.27
C ILE A 5 44.64 1.30 -18.41
N ARG A 6 45.87 0.78 -18.24
CA ARG A 6 46.27 -0.65 -18.14
C ARG A 6 45.79 -1.20 -16.78
N ALA A 7 45.11 -2.35 -16.71
CA ALA A 7 45.57 -3.74 -16.78
C ALA A 7 46.46 -4.21 -15.60
N SER A 8 45.95 -5.16 -14.82
CA SER A 8 46.70 -6.29 -14.25
C SER A 8 45.76 -7.51 -14.11
N LEU A 9 46.26 -8.65 -14.60
CA LEU A 9 45.60 -9.94 -14.75
C LEU A 9 45.91 -10.88 -13.56
N ALA A 10 44.91 -11.72 -13.23
CA ALA A 10 44.94 -13.16 -12.93
C ALA A 10 45.87 -13.77 -11.85
N LEU A 11 45.27 -14.59 -10.96
CA LEU A 11 45.53 -16.05 -10.80
C LEU A 11 44.61 -16.69 -9.72
N PHE A 12 43.86 -17.74 -10.11
CA PHE A 12 43.54 -19.04 -9.43
C PHE A 12 43.12 -19.08 -7.92
N SER A 13 42.21 -19.93 -7.37
CA SER A 13 41.50 -21.16 -7.80
C SER A 13 40.43 -21.57 -6.74
N ARG A 14 39.44 -22.40 -7.15
CA ARG A 14 38.71 -23.49 -6.42
C ARG A 14 38.12 -23.22 -5.02
N ASN A 15 36.81 -23.33 -4.78
CA ASN A 15 35.98 -24.53 -4.50
C ASN A 15 34.61 -23.97 -4.02
N SER A 16 33.42 -24.57 -4.11
CA SER A 16 32.94 -25.91 -4.47
C SER A 16 31.40 -25.82 -4.64
N ARG A 17 30.89 -26.30 -5.77
CA ARG A 17 29.48 -26.71 -5.94
C ARG A 17 29.39 -28.21 -5.65
N CYS A 18 28.38 -28.62 -4.90
CA CYS A 18 27.88 -30.01 -4.85
C CYS A 18 26.37 -29.88 -4.67
N SER A 19 25.51 -30.40 -5.55
CA SER A 19 25.36 -31.82 -5.81
C SER A 19 24.52 -32.04 -7.08
N LYS A 20 25.05 -32.87 -8.00
CA LYS A 20 24.23 -33.63 -8.95
C LYS A 20 24.76 -35.06 -8.94
N VAL A 21 23.82 -35.97 -8.72
CA VAL A 21 23.98 -37.42 -8.65
C VAL A 21 24.42 -37.95 -10.02
N SER A 22 25.41 -38.84 -10.05
CA SER A 22 25.61 -39.77 -11.15
C SER A 22 26.32 -41.02 -10.65
N CYS A 23 25.64 -42.16 -10.74
CA CYS A 23 26.21 -43.50 -10.52
C CYS A 23 27.14 -43.86 -11.67
N LYS A 24 28.31 -44.42 -11.35
CA LYS A 24 29.08 -45.27 -12.27
C LYS A 24 29.53 -46.53 -11.54
N LEU A 25 29.11 -47.67 -12.10
CA LEU A 25 29.69 -48.98 -11.88
C LEU A 25 31.09 -49.04 -12.52
N SER A 26 32.01 -49.77 -11.90
CA SER A 26 33.21 -50.30 -12.55
C SER A 26 33.55 -51.67 -11.96
N GLU A 27 33.61 -52.67 -12.84
CA GLU A 27 34.17 -54.02 -12.64
C GLU A 27 35.69 -53.97 -12.46
N ILE A 28 36.26 -54.80 -11.57
CA ILE A 28 37.56 -55.50 -11.75
C ILE A 28 37.50 -56.86 -11.02
N GLU A 29 37.99 -57.88 -11.71
CA GLU A 29 38.07 -59.31 -11.37
C GLU A 29 39.03 -59.67 -10.22
N GLY A 30 38.74 -60.81 -9.57
CA GLY A 30 39.78 -61.79 -9.17
C GLY A 30 40.12 -61.95 -7.68
N GLY A 31 39.62 -63.04 -7.06
CA GLY A 31 40.44 -63.88 -6.17
C GLY A 31 40.12 -63.98 -4.66
N ARG A 32 39.53 -65.14 -4.29
CA ARG A 32 39.64 -65.93 -3.03
C ARG A 32 39.03 -65.42 -1.70
N PHE A 33 38.06 -66.24 -1.27
CA PHE A 33 37.54 -66.54 0.07
C PHE A 33 38.38 -66.12 1.29
N PHE A 34 37.75 -65.40 2.22
CA PHE A 34 37.76 -65.71 3.66
C PHE A 34 36.49 -65.14 4.32
N SER A 35 35.75 -66.00 5.02
CA SER A 35 34.54 -65.69 5.77
C SER A 35 34.83 -64.82 7.00
N ARG A 36 34.17 -63.69 7.16
CA ARG A 36 33.91 -63.06 8.47
C ARG A 36 32.65 -62.19 8.41
N SER A 37 31.67 -62.58 9.20
CA SER A 37 30.42 -61.88 9.49
C SER A 37 30.66 -60.46 9.97
N SER A 38 30.05 -59.49 9.29
CA SER A 38 29.95 -58.08 9.70
C SER A 38 28.49 -57.64 9.56
N PRO A 39 27.95 -56.83 10.48
CA PRO A 39 26.51 -56.57 10.54
C PRO A 39 26.08 -55.66 9.40
N LEU A 40 24.93 -55.99 8.81
CA LEU A 40 24.19 -55.16 7.86
C LEU A 40 23.90 -53.80 8.54
N PHE A 41 24.63 -52.76 8.14
CA PHE A 41 24.18 -51.38 8.33
C PHE A 41 23.00 -51.17 7.40
N THR A 42 21.79 -51.33 7.94
CA THR A 42 20.58 -50.80 7.32
C THR A 42 20.74 -49.29 7.21
N CYS A 43 20.98 -48.79 6.00
CA CYS A 43 20.86 -47.38 5.69
C CYS A 43 19.38 -47.01 5.82
N SER A 44 18.96 -46.60 7.01
CA SER A 44 17.67 -45.94 7.17
C SER A 44 17.78 -44.60 6.45
N VAL A 45 17.14 -44.50 5.29
CA VAL A 45 16.77 -43.22 4.72
C VAL A 45 15.71 -42.63 5.65
N THR A 46 16.13 -42.07 6.78
CA THR A 46 15.30 -41.12 7.53
C THR A 46 15.17 -39.90 6.65
N ALA A 47 14.10 -39.88 5.85
CA ALA A 47 13.60 -38.65 5.27
C ALA A 47 13.51 -37.66 6.43
N ALA A 48 14.34 -36.61 6.38
CA ALA A 48 14.21 -35.48 7.27
C ALA A 48 12.83 -34.90 6.99
N PHE A 49 11.83 -35.29 7.79
CA PHE A 49 10.59 -34.56 7.89
C PHE A 49 11.00 -33.16 8.30
N ARG A 50 11.07 -32.24 7.32
CA ARG A 50 11.07 -30.82 7.61
C ARG A 50 9.81 -30.61 8.44
N ASN A 51 9.98 -30.21 9.70
CA ASN A 51 8.90 -29.66 10.50
C ASN A 51 8.42 -28.40 9.79
N MET A 52 7.58 -28.57 8.77
CA MET A 52 6.93 -27.48 8.08
C MET A 52 5.87 -26.97 9.04
N SER A 53 6.01 -25.70 9.45
CA SER A 53 4.93 -24.99 10.12
C SER A 53 3.65 -25.14 9.30
N PRO A 54 2.47 -25.28 9.94
CA PRO A 54 1.22 -25.38 9.22
C PRO A 54 1.06 -24.17 8.27
N PRO A 55 0.44 -24.39 7.09
CA PRO A 55 0.25 -23.32 6.11
C PRO A 55 -0.55 -22.18 6.73
N LYS A 56 -0.17 -20.94 6.39
CA LYS A 56 -0.75 -19.72 6.93
C LYS A 56 -2.12 -19.46 6.32
N LYS A 57 -3.13 -19.29 7.16
CA LYS A 57 -4.49 -18.96 6.72
C LYS A 57 -4.66 -17.47 6.48
N ILE A 58 -5.28 -17.10 5.37
CA ILE A 58 -5.44 -15.71 4.95
C ILE A 58 -6.92 -15.32 5.02
N CYS A 59 -7.21 -14.17 5.63
CA CYS A 59 -8.53 -13.55 5.60
C CYS A 59 -8.45 -12.13 5.03
N ILE A 60 -9.31 -11.84 4.05
CA ILE A 60 -9.50 -10.52 3.47
C ILE A 60 -10.70 -9.87 4.13
N LEU A 61 -10.45 -8.82 4.91
CA LEU A 61 -11.48 -8.02 5.55
C LEU A 61 -11.90 -6.89 4.60
N GLY A 62 -12.89 -7.18 3.75
CA GLY A 62 -13.48 -6.24 2.82
C GLY A 62 -13.60 -6.79 1.39
N SER A 63 -14.72 -6.48 0.74
CA SER A 63 -15.11 -7.02 -0.58
C SER A 63 -15.63 -5.96 -1.53
N GLY A 64 -15.18 -4.72 -1.37
CA GLY A 64 -15.43 -3.67 -2.35
C GLY A 64 -14.68 -3.91 -3.67
N ASN A 65 -14.59 -2.89 -4.51
CA ASN A 65 -13.89 -2.97 -5.80
C ASN A 65 -12.42 -3.40 -5.61
N TRP A 66 -11.68 -2.71 -4.73
CA TRP A 66 -10.29 -3.08 -4.41
C TRP A 66 -10.17 -4.39 -3.63
N GLY A 67 -11.11 -4.67 -2.71
CA GLY A 67 -11.16 -5.94 -1.96
C GLY A 67 -11.31 -7.16 -2.87
N SER A 68 -12.13 -7.04 -3.91
CA SER A 68 -12.31 -8.11 -4.91
C SER A 68 -11.10 -8.25 -5.84
N ALA A 69 -10.49 -7.14 -6.24
CA ALA A 69 -9.27 -7.17 -7.06
C ALA A 69 -8.09 -7.82 -6.31
N ILE A 70 -7.91 -7.48 -5.01
CA ILE A 70 -6.86 -8.11 -4.20
C ILE A 70 -7.18 -9.58 -3.89
N ALA A 71 -8.47 -9.94 -3.73
CA ALA A 71 -8.87 -11.34 -3.58
C ALA A 71 -8.50 -12.19 -4.80
N LYS A 72 -8.59 -11.63 -6.01
CA LYS A 72 -8.11 -12.30 -7.23
C LYS A 72 -6.60 -12.58 -7.19
N ILE A 73 -5.79 -11.60 -6.76
CA ILE A 73 -4.33 -11.76 -6.63
C ILE A 73 -4.00 -12.80 -5.56
N VAL A 74 -4.53 -12.60 -4.35
CA VAL A 74 -4.23 -13.43 -3.17
C VAL A 74 -4.70 -14.86 -3.40
N GLY A 75 -5.93 -15.06 -3.88
CA GLY A 75 -6.48 -16.38 -4.19
C GLY A 75 -5.64 -17.15 -5.21
N ASN A 76 -5.09 -16.48 -6.22
CA ASN A 76 -4.18 -17.11 -7.17
C ASN A 76 -2.80 -17.41 -6.54
N ASN A 77 -2.26 -16.50 -5.75
CA ASN A 77 -0.91 -16.63 -5.21
C ASN A 77 -0.80 -17.69 -4.11
N VAL A 78 -1.81 -17.86 -3.25
CA VAL A 78 -1.75 -18.90 -2.20
C VAL A 78 -1.57 -20.31 -2.76
N THR A 79 -2.06 -20.57 -3.98
CA THR A 79 -1.88 -21.88 -4.66
C THR A 79 -0.45 -22.13 -5.17
N LYS A 80 0.39 -21.09 -5.23
CA LYS A 80 1.77 -21.16 -5.76
C LYS A 80 2.81 -21.42 -4.69
N PHE A 81 2.47 -21.27 -3.41
CA PHE A 81 3.42 -21.36 -2.31
C PHE A 81 2.89 -22.25 -1.19
N ASP A 82 3.64 -23.29 -0.83
CA ASP A 82 3.29 -24.25 0.24
C ASP A 82 3.15 -23.60 1.63
N GLN A 83 3.62 -22.36 1.80
CA GLN A 83 3.53 -21.62 3.06
C GLN A 83 2.12 -21.07 3.36
N PHE A 84 1.21 -21.08 2.38
CA PHE A 84 -0.15 -20.55 2.52
C PHE A 84 -1.19 -21.65 2.42
N ASP A 85 -2.29 -21.49 3.15
CA ASP A 85 -3.46 -22.34 2.98
C ASP A 85 -4.14 -21.98 1.66
N ASN A 86 -4.64 -22.98 0.95
CA ASN A 86 -5.31 -22.76 -0.32
C ASN A 86 -6.60 -21.96 -0.15
N GLU A 87 -7.34 -22.13 0.96
CA GLU A 87 -8.57 -21.39 1.20
C GLU A 87 -8.29 -19.95 1.65
N VAL A 88 -8.91 -18.98 0.97
CA VAL A 88 -8.86 -17.56 1.34
C VAL A 88 -10.26 -17.11 1.73
N LYS A 89 -10.47 -16.82 3.01
CA LYS A 89 -11.75 -16.26 3.46
C LYS A 89 -11.82 -14.77 3.11
N MET A 90 -12.96 -14.31 2.64
CA MET A 90 -13.22 -12.90 2.35
C MET A 90 -14.48 -12.46 3.08
N TYR A 91 -14.34 -11.52 4.00
CA TYR A 91 -15.48 -10.89 4.67
C TYR A 91 -16.28 -10.05 3.67
N VAL A 92 -17.56 -10.38 3.56
CA VAL A 92 -18.52 -9.66 2.71
C VAL A 92 -19.63 -9.10 3.58
N TYR A 93 -19.78 -7.78 3.59
CA TYR A 93 -20.95 -7.18 4.20
C TYR A 93 -22.18 -7.64 3.41
N GLU A 94 -23.12 -8.31 4.10
CA GLU A 94 -24.22 -8.97 3.43
C GLU A 94 -25.18 -7.96 2.80
N GLU A 95 -25.47 -8.16 1.52
CA GLU A 95 -26.38 -7.35 0.72
C GLU A 95 -27.28 -8.25 -0.11
N MET A 96 -28.50 -7.80 -0.40
CA MET A 96 -29.43 -8.51 -1.27
C MET A 96 -29.32 -7.98 -2.70
N ILE A 97 -28.99 -8.85 -3.65
CA ILE A 97 -28.97 -8.56 -5.09
C ILE A 97 -30.01 -9.46 -5.75
N ASP A 98 -31.05 -8.85 -6.32
CA ASP A 98 -32.16 -9.55 -6.98
C ASP A 98 -32.75 -10.71 -6.13
N GLY A 99 -32.90 -10.46 -4.82
CA GLY A 99 -33.46 -11.43 -3.88
C GLY A 99 -32.51 -12.53 -3.39
N LYS A 100 -31.24 -12.52 -3.80
CA LYS A 100 -30.21 -13.46 -3.32
C LYS A 100 -29.16 -12.74 -2.47
N LYS A 101 -28.58 -13.46 -1.51
CA LYS A 101 -27.45 -12.95 -0.73
C LYS A 101 -26.21 -12.78 -1.60
N LEU A 102 -25.51 -11.66 -1.47
CA LEU A 102 -24.29 -11.40 -2.22
C LEU A 102 -23.22 -12.46 -1.95
N THR A 103 -23.12 -12.96 -0.73
CA THR A 103 -22.21 -14.06 -0.38
C THR A 103 -22.51 -15.35 -1.15
N GLU A 104 -23.79 -15.73 -1.26
CA GLU A 104 -24.24 -16.89 -2.05
C GLU A 104 -23.92 -16.70 -3.54
N ILE A 105 -24.13 -15.50 -4.08
CA ILE A 105 -23.78 -15.19 -5.48
C ILE A 105 -22.27 -15.33 -5.69
N ILE A 106 -21.44 -14.76 -4.81
CA ILE A 106 -19.98 -14.84 -4.93
C ILE A 106 -19.52 -16.29 -4.83
N ASN A 107 -20.01 -17.06 -3.87
CA ASN A 107 -19.59 -18.46 -3.67
C ASN A 107 -20.05 -19.40 -4.78
N THR A 108 -21.14 -19.07 -5.49
CA THR A 108 -21.67 -19.91 -6.59
C THR A 108 -21.14 -19.51 -7.96
N THR A 109 -20.97 -18.21 -8.21
CA THR A 109 -20.58 -17.67 -9.52
C THR A 109 -19.12 -17.26 -9.59
N HIS A 110 -18.43 -17.26 -8.45
CA HIS A 110 -17.08 -16.75 -8.26
C HIS A 110 -16.90 -15.34 -8.84
N GLU A 111 -17.88 -14.47 -8.58
CA GLU A 111 -17.89 -13.10 -9.09
C GLU A 111 -18.59 -12.16 -8.12
N ASN A 112 -17.96 -11.02 -7.86
CA ASN A 112 -18.60 -9.93 -7.13
C ASN A 112 -19.32 -9.01 -8.12
N VAL A 113 -20.54 -9.42 -8.50
CA VAL A 113 -21.35 -8.77 -9.54
C VAL A 113 -21.63 -7.29 -9.28
N LYS A 114 -21.57 -6.84 -8.02
CA LYS A 114 -21.81 -5.45 -7.65
C LYS A 114 -20.53 -4.61 -7.71
N TYR A 115 -19.44 -5.10 -7.15
CA TYR A 115 -18.25 -4.27 -6.90
C TYR A 115 -17.11 -4.50 -7.90
N LEU A 116 -17.08 -5.63 -8.59
CA LEU A 116 -16.10 -5.95 -9.64
C LEU A 116 -16.75 -6.78 -10.77
N PRO A 117 -17.74 -6.21 -11.48
CA PRO A 117 -18.49 -6.94 -12.50
C PRO A 117 -17.60 -7.42 -13.65
N GLY A 118 -17.89 -8.61 -14.16
CA GLY A 118 -17.19 -9.23 -15.30
C GLY A 118 -15.82 -9.82 -14.97
N LYS A 119 -15.42 -9.87 -13.69
CA LYS A 119 -14.14 -10.44 -13.25
C LYS A 119 -14.36 -11.63 -12.33
N LYS A 120 -13.81 -12.78 -12.71
CA LYS A 120 -13.85 -13.99 -11.89
C LYS A 120 -12.83 -13.93 -10.77
N LEU A 121 -13.30 -14.26 -9.57
CA LEU A 121 -12.48 -14.58 -8.41
C LEU A 121 -12.04 -16.05 -8.50
N PRO A 122 -10.85 -16.40 -7.97
CA PRO A 122 -10.44 -17.78 -7.82
C PRO A 122 -11.44 -18.58 -6.96
N SER A 123 -11.67 -19.85 -7.30
CA SER A 123 -12.70 -20.68 -6.64
C SER A 123 -12.39 -21.01 -5.17
N ASN A 124 -11.13 -20.83 -4.77
CA ASN A 124 -10.65 -20.96 -3.40
C ASN A 124 -10.86 -19.70 -2.55
N VAL A 125 -11.41 -18.62 -3.12
CA VAL A 125 -11.87 -17.45 -2.35
C VAL A 125 -13.31 -17.70 -1.88
N VAL A 126 -13.50 -17.74 -0.56
CA VAL A 126 -14.79 -18.03 0.07
C VAL A 126 -15.36 -16.77 0.72
N ALA A 127 -16.51 -16.32 0.25
CA ALA A 127 -17.24 -15.20 0.83
C ALA A 127 -17.95 -15.61 2.13
N VAL A 128 -17.68 -14.87 3.21
CA VAL A 128 -18.22 -15.13 4.55
C VAL A 128 -18.90 -13.84 5.07
N PRO A 129 -20.17 -13.90 5.50
CA PRO A 129 -20.93 -12.71 5.91
C PRO A 129 -20.65 -12.27 7.36
N ASP A 130 -20.13 -13.16 8.20
CA ASP A 130 -19.74 -12.86 9.57
C ASP A 130 -18.23 -12.57 9.66
N VAL A 131 -17.89 -11.41 10.21
CA VAL A 131 -16.49 -10.96 10.28
C VAL A 131 -15.66 -11.82 11.23
N LEU A 132 -16.25 -12.28 12.33
CA LEU A 132 -15.55 -13.07 13.33
C LEU A 132 -15.28 -14.48 12.80
N GLU A 133 -16.27 -15.10 12.15
CA GLU A 133 -16.13 -16.38 11.45
C GLU A 133 -15.07 -16.31 10.35
N ALA A 134 -15.07 -15.23 9.56
CA ALA A 134 -14.09 -15.02 8.50
C ALA A 134 -12.65 -14.95 9.04
N ALA A 135 -12.46 -14.29 10.19
CA ALA A 135 -11.14 -14.02 10.76
C ALA A 135 -10.66 -15.04 11.81
N HIS A 136 -11.55 -15.91 12.32
CA HIS A 136 -11.34 -16.73 13.52
C HIS A 136 -10.02 -17.52 13.53
N ASP A 137 -9.66 -18.15 12.40
CA ASP A 137 -8.49 -19.00 12.28
C ASP A 137 -7.37 -18.42 11.39
N ALA A 138 -7.50 -17.16 10.99
CA ALA A 138 -6.53 -16.50 10.13
C ALA A 138 -5.21 -16.22 10.85
N ASP A 139 -4.10 -16.45 10.15
CA ASP A 139 -2.76 -15.99 10.55
C ASP A 139 -2.46 -14.59 10.00
N VAL A 140 -3.08 -14.24 8.87
CA VAL A 140 -2.88 -12.98 8.16
C VAL A 140 -4.22 -12.33 7.87
N LEU A 141 -4.37 -11.07 8.28
CA LEU A 141 -5.54 -10.23 8.00
C LEU A 141 -5.19 -9.12 7.00
N ILE A 142 -5.91 -9.08 5.88
CA ILE A 142 -5.80 -8.02 4.88
C ILE A 142 -6.97 -7.05 5.06
N PHE A 143 -6.73 -5.87 5.60
CA PHE A 143 -7.76 -4.85 5.83
C PHE A 143 -7.95 -4.01 4.56
N VAL A 144 -9.10 -4.14 3.92
CA VAL A 144 -9.42 -3.49 2.63
C VAL A 144 -10.88 -3.03 2.57
N ILE A 145 -11.27 -2.30 3.61
CA ILE A 145 -12.59 -1.66 3.77
C ILE A 145 -12.49 -0.14 3.63
N PRO A 146 -13.59 0.55 3.28
CA PRO A 146 -13.67 1.99 3.43
C PRO A 146 -13.34 2.41 4.88
N HIS A 147 -12.53 3.46 5.06
CA HIS A 147 -11.97 3.85 6.36
C HIS A 147 -13.05 4.07 7.43
N GLN A 148 -14.22 4.59 7.05
CA GLN A 148 -15.34 4.85 7.97
C GLN A 148 -15.92 3.58 8.64
N PHE A 149 -15.61 2.39 8.10
CA PHE A 149 -16.10 1.12 8.64
C PHE A 149 -15.05 0.39 9.50
N VAL A 150 -13.82 0.91 9.62
CA VAL A 150 -12.73 0.24 10.35
C VAL A 150 -13.12 -0.08 11.79
N LYS A 151 -13.61 0.91 12.54
CA LYS A 151 -14.04 0.71 13.93
C LYS A 151 -15.10 -0.39 14.06
N ARG A 152 -16.12 -0.36 13.19
CA ARG A 152 -17.22 -1.35 13.17
C ARG A 152 -16.73 -2.77 12.88
N VAL A 153 -15.79 -2.93 11.95
CA VAL A 153 -15.28 -4.25 11.53
C VAL A 153 -14.27 -4.80 12.54
N CYS A 154 -13.46 -3.94 13.16
CA CYS A 154 -12.45 -4.35 14.13
C CYS A 154 -13.04 -4.65 15.53
N GLN A 155 -14.10 -3.98 15.95
CA GLN A 155 -14.72 -4.17 17.27
C GLN A 155 -15.06 -5.64 17.61
N PRO A 156 -15.72 -6.41 16.74
CA PRO A 156 -16.03 -7.82 17.03
C PRO A 156 -14.80 -8.73 17.16
N LEU A 157 -13.67 -8.32 16.56
CA LEU A 157 -12.41 -9.08 16.52
C LEU A 157 -11.53 -8.87 17.76
N ALA A 158 -11.77 -7.79 18.52
CA ALA A 158 -10.97 -7.43 19.69
C ALA A 158 -10.89 -8.59 20.70
N GLY A 159 -9.66 -9.03 20.98
CA GLY A 159 -9.38 -10.13 21.92
C GLY A 159 -9.76 -11.53 21.43
N LYS A 160 -10.15 -11.71 20.16
CA LYS A 160 -10.61 -13.00 19.61
C LYS A 160 -9.78 -13.52 18.44
N LEU A 161 -8.72 -12.80 18.07
CA LEU A 161 -7.79 -13.23 17.01
C LEU A 161 -6.82 -14.28 17.53
N LYS A 162 -6.33 -15.13 16.63
CA LYS A 162 -5.30 -16.12 16.91
C LYS A 162 -4.02 -15.43 17.43
N PRO A 163 -3.29 -16.03 18.39
CA PRO A 163 -1.97 -15.52 18.77
C PRO A 163 -1.03 -15.42 17.56
N ASN A 164 -0.21 -14.37 17.53
CA ASN A 164 0.73 -14.06 16.44
C ASN A 164 0.08 -13.74 15.08
N THR A 165 -1.22 -13.41 15.05
CA THR A 165 -1.86 -12.85 13.86
C THR A 165 -1.16 -11.56 13.45
N VAL A 166 -0.95 -11.37 12.15
CA VAL A 166 -0.40 -10.13 11.58
C VAL A 166 -1.39 -9.50 10.61
N GLY A 167 -1.38 -8.18 10.54
CA GLY A 167 -2.27 -7.39 9.68
C GLY A 167 -1.52 -6.64 8.60
N ILE A 168 -2.18 -6.40 7.46
CA ILE A 168 -1.77 -5.42 6.46
C ILE A 168 -2.97 -4.56 6.03
N SER A 169 -2.84 -3.24 6.11
CA SER A 169 -3.87 -2.29 5.71
C SER A 169 -3.63 -1.79 4.29
N LEU A 170 -4.66 -1.92 3.46
CA LEU A 170 -4.74 -1.37 2.09
C LEU A 170 -5.64 -0.12 2.05
N ILE A 171 -6.01 0.39 3.23
CA ILE A 171 -6.98 1.46 3.38
C ILE A 171 -6.28 2.79 3.21
N LYS A 172 -6.63 3.53 2.15
CA LYS A 172 -6.13 4.88 1.92
C LYS A 172 -7.01 5.90 2.64
N GLY A 173 -6.41 6.72 3.49
CA GLY A 173 -7.08 7.74 4.29
C GLY A 173 -6.60 7.70 5.73
N PHE A 174 -7.35 8.34 6.61
CA PHE A 174 -7.07 8.37 8.04
C PHE A 174 -8.38 8.40 8.84
N ASP A 175 -8.29 8.16 10.15
CA ASP A 175 -9.33 8.46 11.11
C ASP A 175 -8.97 9.76 11.87
N LEU A 176 -9.93 10.31 12.60
CA LEU A 176 -9.73 11.49 13.41
C LEU A 176 -9.15 11.11 14.77
N LYS A 177 -8.07 11.80 15.14
CA LYS A 177 -7.55 11.74 16.51
C LYS A 177 -8.48 12.52 17.44
N GLU A 178 -8.63 12.05 18.68
CA GLU A 178 -9.29 12.84 19.72
C GLU A 178 -8.53 14.15 19.95
N GLY A 179 -9.23 15.29 19.86
CA GLY A 179 -8.62 16.63 19.84
C GLY A 179 -8.18 17.14 18.46
N GLY A 180 -8.49 16.41 17.39
CA GLY A 180 -8.25 16.78 16.00
C GLY A 180 -6.88 16.33 15.47
N GLY A 181 -6.79 16.25 14.14
CA GLY A 181 -5.62 15.77 13.42
C GLY A 181 -5.72 14.30 12.99
N ILE A 182 -4.68 13.85 12.29
CA ILE A 182 -4.65 12.56 11.61
C ILE A 182 -4.31 11.42 12.58
N LEU A 183 -5.18 10.41 12.63
CA LEU A 183 -4.90 9.07 13.16
C LEU A 183 -4.73 8.09 11.99
N LEU A 184 -3.54 7.51 11.86
CA LEU A 184 -3.26 6.51 10.83
C LEU A 184 -4.16 5.28 11.02
N ILE A 185 -4.65 4.71 9.92
CA ILE A 185 -5.55 3.56 9.96
C ILE A 185 -4.82 2.33 10.50
N SER A 186 -3.54 2.14 10.16
CA SER A 186 -2.72 1.07 10.71
C SER A 186 -2.60 1.16 12.24
N HIS A 187 -2.44 2.37 12.78
CA HIS A 187 -2.40 2.63 14.22
C HIS A 187 -3.76 2.35 14.86
N LEU A 188 -4.85 2.84 14.27
CA LEU A 188 -6.21 2.56 14.74
C LEU A 188 -6.50 1.06 14.79
N ILE A 189 -6.17 0.32 13.73
CA ILE A 189 -6.37 -1.14 13.68
C ILE A 189 -5.55 -1.80 14.79
N LYS A 190 -4.28 -1.43 14.94
CA LYS A 190 -3.40 -1.93 15.99
C LYS A 190 -3.98 -1.67 17.38
N GLU A 191 -4.50 -0.48 17.65
CA GLU A 191 -5.15 -0.13 18.93
C GLU A 191 -6.41 -0.96 19.19
N LEU A 192 -7.23 -1.20 18.15
CA LEU A 192 -8.51 -1.89 18.30
C LEU A 192 -8.38 -3.41 18.47
N VAL A 193 -7.43 -4.06 17.78
CA VAL A 193 -7.32 -5.53 17.76
C VAL A 193 -5.98 -6.08 18.28
N ASN A 194 -5.05 -5.20 18.64
CA ASN A 194 -3.76 -5.53 19.27
C ASN A 194 -2.88 -6.52 18.46
N ILE A 195 -2.69 -6.24 17.16
CA ILE A 195 -1.79 -6.99 16.28
C ILE A 195 -0.78 -6.05 15.58
N PRO A 196 0.39 -6.55 15.13
CA PRO A 196 1.25 -5.80 14.23
C PRO A 196 0.54 -5.52 12.90
N VAL A 197 0.56 -4.26 12.43
CA VAL A 197 -0.08 -3.86 11.17
C VAL A 197 0.97 -3.24 10.24
N SER A 198 1.09 -3.82 9.05
CA SER A 198 1.83 -3.27 7.91
C SER A 198 0.89 -2.53 6.97
N VAL A 199 1.39 -1.88 5.93
CA VAL A 199 0.56 -1.16 4.96
C VAL A 199 0.93 -1.49 3.53
N LEU A 200 -0.04 -1.38 2.62
CA LEU A 200 0.20 -1.41 1.17
C LEU A 200 -0.43 -0.17 0.54
N MET A 201 0.42 0.66 -0.07
CA MET A 201 0.02 1.88 -0.77
C MET A 201 0.74 1.96 -2.12
N GLY A 202 0.10 2.54 -3.12
CA GLY A 202 0.66 2.61 -4.47
C GLY A 202 -0.35 3.10 -5.52
N ALA A 203 0.13 3.35 -6.72
CA ALA A 203 -0.66 3.78 -7.88
C ALA A 203 -1.58 2.65 -8.43
N ASN A 204 -2.58 2.25 -7.64
CA ASN A 204 -3.28 0.98 -7.83
C ASN A 204 -4.78 1.19 -8.13
N LEU A 205 -5.12 1.49 -9.39
CA LEU A 205 -6.53 1.55 -9.80
C LEU A 205 -7.11 0.12 -9.88
N ALA A 206 -8.12 -0.15 -9.08
CA ALA A 206 -8.65 -1.51 -8.89
C ALA A 206 -9.08 -2.21 -10.18
N GLY A 207 -9.74 -1.49 -11.09
CA GLY A 207 -10.13 -2.03 -12.40
C GLY A 207 -8.94 -2.43 -13.25
N GLU A 208 -7.87 -1.63 -13.27
CA GLU A 208 -6.65 -1.92 -14.06
C GLU A 208 -5.88 -3.11 -13.50
N VAL A 209 -5.80 -3.22 -12.18
CA VAL A 209 -5.19 -4.37 -11.51
C VAL A 209 -6.00 -5.63 -11.77
N ALA A 210 -7.33 -5.56 -11.74
CA ALA A 210 -8.21 -6.69 -12.07
C ALA A 210 -8.13 -7.08 -13.57
N ASP A 211 -7.83 -6.11 -14.45
CA ASP A 211 -7.51 -6.30 -15.88
C ASP A 211 -6.09 -6.84 -16.12
N GLU A 212 -5.29 -7.05 -15.06
CA GLU A 212 -3.91 -7.54 -15.15
C GLU A 212 -2.98 -6.60 -15.94
N LYS A 213 -3.29 -5.30 -15.92
CA LYS A 213 -2.41 -4.27 -16.47
C LYS A 213 -1.23 -4.06 -15.52
N PHE A 214 -0.06 -3.84 -16.12
CA PHE A 214 1.17 -3.62 -15.37
C PHE A 214 1.06 -2.39 -14.46
N CYS A 215 1.34 -2.57 -13.17
CA CYS A 215 1.57 -1.52 -12.20
C CYS A 215 2.39 -2.03 -11.01
N GLU A 216 2.68 -1.13 -10.08
CA GLU A 216 3.59 -1.38 -8.96
C GLU A 216 3.01 -0.81 -7.67
N THR A 217 3.36 -1.41 -6.53
CA THR A 217 2.93 -0.95 -5.21
C THR A 217 4.06 -1.05 -4.19
N THR A 218 3.91 -0.31 -3.10
CA THR A 218 4.85 -0.31 -1.98
C THR A 218 4.19 -0.93 -0.76
N ILE A 219 4.90 -1.82 -0.08
CA ILE A 219 4.53 -2.35 1.23
C ILE A 219 5.45 -1.73 2.29
N GLY A 220 4.85 -1.07 3.28
CA GLY A 220 5.53 -0.64 4.49
C GLY A 220 5.47 -1.75 5.54
N CYS A 221 6.59 -2.38 5.85
CA CYS A 221 6.72 -3.44 6.85
C CYS A 221 8.10 -3.43 7.51
N ARG A 222 8.15 -3.32 8.84
CA ARG A 222 9.41 -3.30 9.61
C ARG A 222 10.06 -4.67 9.77
N ASP A 223 9.26 -5.72 9.81
CA ASP A 223 9.74 -7.08 9.96
C ASP A 223 10.04 -7.68 8.59
N ILE A 224 11.29 -8.11 8.40
CA ILE A 224 11.80 -8.57 7.10
C ILE A 224 11.13 -9.87 6.65
N GLU A 225 10.85 -10.79 7.58
CA GLU A 225 10.25 -12.08 7.22
C GLU A 225 8.75 -11.93 6.93
N ILE A 226 8.05 -11.09 7.71
CA ILE A 226 6.66 -10.70 7.42
C ILE A 226 6.59 -9.95 6.07
N GLY A 227 7.52 -9.04 5.81
CA GLY A 227 7.58 -8.29 4.56
C GLY A 227 7.78 -9.19 3.34
N ARG A 228 8.66 -10.21 3.43
CA ARG A 228 8.84 -11.22 2.38
C ARG A 228 7.58 -12.04 2.16
N MET A 229 6.93 -12.50 3.22
CA MET A 229 5.66 -13.22 3.14
C MET A 229 4.59 -12.37 2.44
N TYR A 230 4.44 -11.09 2.79
CA TYR A 230 3.49 -10.20 2.12
C TYR A 230 3.81 -10.00 0.65
N ARG A 231 5.09 -9.85 0.31
CA ARG A 231 5.52 -9.76 -1.09
C ARG A 231 5.13 -11.01 -1.86
N ASP A 232 5.39 -12.20 -1.33
CA ASP A 232 5.04 -13.46 -2.01
C ASP A 232 3.51 -13.64 -2.12
N LEU A 233 2.75 -13.19 -1.12
CA LEU A 233 1.29 -13.21 -1.12
C LEU A 233 0.67 -12.29 -2.20
N ILE A 234 1.32 -11.15 -2.49
CA ILE A 234 0.71 -10.07 -3.28
C ILE A 234 1.33 -9.91 -4.67
N GLN A 235 2.61 -10.21 -4.85
CA GLN A 235 3.32 -9.95 -6.10
C GLN A 235 2.81 -10.85 -7.24
N THR A 236 2.65 -10.27 -8.42
CA THR A 236 2.41 -10.99 -9.68
C THR A 236 3.36 -10.47 -10.78
N ASP A 237 3.21 -10.96 -12.00
CA ASP A 237 3.97 -10.46 -13.15
C ASP A 237 3.52 -9.05 -13.58
N TYR A 238 2.26 -8.70 -13.29
CA TYR A 238 1.67 -7.39 -13.59
C TYR A 238 1.52 -6.49 -12.36
N PHE A 239 1.69 -7.00 -11.14
CA PHE A 239 1.59 -6.25 -9.90
C PHE A 239 2.86 -6.41 -9.09
N ARG A 240 3.83 -5.51 -9.31
CA ARG A 240 5.16 -5.59 -8.69
C ARG A 240 5.15 -4.95 -7.30
N VAL A 241 5.87 -5.55 -6.37
CA VAL A 241 5.88 -5.12 -4.96
C VAL A 241 7.29 -4.76 -4.53
N VAL A 242 7.46 -3.53 -4.04
CA VAL A 242 8.63 -3.11 -3.27
C VAL A 242 8.28 -3.10 -1.79
N VAL A 243 9.14 -3.66 -0.95
CA VAL A 243 8.97 -3.65 0.51
C VAL A 243 9.97 -2.67 1.12
N VAL A 244 9.48 -1.75 1.94
CA VAL A 244 10.27 -0.78 2.70
C VAL A 244 9.93 -0.88 4.19
N ASP A 245 10.82 -0.43 5.07
CA ASP A 245 10.64 -0.46 6.53
C ASP A 245 9.97 0.81 7.10
N ASP A 246 9.61 1.76 6.24
CA ASP A 246 9.05 3.07 6.58
C ASP A 246 7.51 3.09 6.52
N VAL A 247 6.89 2.38 7.46
CA VAL A 247 5.43 2.10 7.49
C VAL A 247 4.60 3.38 7.47
N GLU A 248 4.93 4.34 8.35
CA GLU A 248 4.15 5.55 8.53
C GLU A 248 4.25 6.46 7.29
N ALA A 249 5.45 6.63 6.72
CA ALA A 249 5.58 7.46 5.52
C ALA A 249 4.84 6.85 4.31
N VAL A 250 4.89 5.52 4.14
CA VAL A 250 4.12 4.84 3.09
C VAL A 250 2.62 5.11 3.25
N GLU A 251 2.08 5.01 4.47
CA GLU A 251 0.67 5.24 4.76
C GLU A 251 0.27 6.71 4.57
N VAL A 252 1.05 7.64 5.12
CA VAL A 252 0.80 9.08 5.07
C VAL A 252 0.80 9.58 3.62
N CYS A 253 1.70 9.08 2.77
CA CYS A 253 1.71 9.44 1.34
C CYS A 253 0.36 9.17 0.67
N GLY A 254 -0.27 8.03 0.97
CA GLY A 254 -1.58 7.65 0.43
C GLY A 254 -2.72 8.60 0.83
N ALA A 255 -2.60 9.28 1.97
CA ALA A 255 -3.54 10.29 2.44
C ALA A 255 -3.25 11.66 1.83
N LEU A 256 -2.03 12.18 2.01
CA LEU A 256 -1.65 13.55 1.64
C LEU A 256 -1.76 13.83 0.13
N LYS A 257 -1.48 12.83 -0.71
CA LYS A 257 -1.59 12.96 -2.17
C LYS A 257 -2.97 13.40 -2.63
N ASN A 258 -4.03 13.12 -1.85
CA ASN A 258 -5.38 13.55 -2.19
C ASN A 258 -5.57 15.07 -2.04
N ILE A 259 -4.81 15.74 -1.16
CA ILE A 259 -4.79 17.20 -1.05
C ILE A 259 -4.23 17.77 -2.34
N VAL A 260 -3.04 17.31 -2.75
CA VAL A 260 -2.37 17.78 -3.97
C VAL A 260 -3.23 17.51 -5.22
N ALA A 261 -3.92 16.36 -5.27
CA ALA A 261 -4.85 16.07 -6.36
C ALA A 261 -6.04 17.03 -6.42
N THR A 262 -6.54 17.52 -5.27
CA THR A 262 -7.53 18.60 -5.24
C THR A 262 -6.95 19.88 -5.83
N GLY A 263 -5.74 20.28 -5.43
CA GLY A 263 -5.04 21.42 -6.02
C GLY A 263 -4.84 21.30 -7.54
N ALA A 264 -4.42 20.11 -8.01
CA ALA A 264 -4.30 19.84 -9.46
C ALA A 264 -5.64 19.98 -10.19
N GLY A 265 -6.76 19.56 -9.57
CA GLY A 265 -8.10 19.78 -10.11
C GLY A 265 -8.49 21.25 -10.15
N PHE A 266 -8.08 22.07 -9.17
CA PHE A 266 -8.29 23.52 -9.25
C PHE A 266 -7.58 24.15 -10.45
N ILE A 267 -6.34 23.73 -10.73
CA ILE A 267 -5.58 24.16 -11.91
C ILE A 267 -6.31 23.80 -13.21
N ASP A 268 -6.83 22.58 -13.32
CA ASP A 268 -7.64 22.15 -14.47
C ASP A 268 -8.92 23.00 -14.62
N GLY A 269 -9.57 23.29 -13.50
CA GLY A 269 -10.78 24.10 -13.47
C GLY A 269 -10.54 25.54 -13.92
N LEU A 270 -9.37 26.09 -13.60
CA LEU A 270 -8.93 27.44 -13.98
C LEU A 270 -8.41 27.53 -15.42
N GLY A 271 -8.24 26.41 -16.12
CA GLY A 271 -7.76 26.38 -17.50
C GLY A 271 -6.25 26.62 -17.66
N TYR A 272 -5.46 26.42 -16.61
CA TYR A 272 -4.00 26.46 -16.71
C TYR A 272 -3.45 25.21 -17.41
N GLY A 273 -2.25 25.33 -17.98
CA GLY A 273 -1.57 24.25 -18.69
C GLY A 273 -0.77 23.28 -17.81
N ASP A 274 -0.18 22.28 -18.46
CA ASP A 274 0.54 21.19 -17.78
C ASP A 274 1.77 21.65 -16.98
N ASN A 275 2.43 22.74 -17.39
CA ASN A 275 3.56 23.30 -16.63
C ASN A 275 3.14 23.76 -15.23
N THR A 276 1.99 24.44 -15.13
CA THR A 276 1.43 24.88 -13.84
C THR A 276 1.01 23.68 -13.00
N LYS A 277 0.36 22.69 -13.62
CA LYS A 277 0.00 21.44 -12.93
C LYS A 277 1.22 20.69 -12.41
N ALA A 278 2.28 20.59 -13.22
CA ALA A 278 3.53 19.97 -12.82
C ALA A 278 4.19 20.69 -11.64
N ALA A 279 4.15 22.04 -11.63
CA ALA A 279 4.63 22.82 -10.49
C ALA A 279 3.83 22.53 -9.20
N VAL A 280 2.50 22.45 -9.29
CA VAL A 280 1.64 22.07 -8.14
C VAL A 280 1.94 20.66 -7.65
N ILE A 281 2.12 19.69 -8.56
CA ILE A 281 2.49 18.31 -8.19
C ILE A 281 3.85 18.29 -7.48
N ARG A 282 4.86 18.98 -8.03
CA ARG A 282 6.20 19.05 -7.44
C ARG A 282 6.19 19.69 -6.05
N LEU A 283 5.56 20.86 -5.91
CA LEU A 283 5.45 21.57 -4.64
C LEU A 283 4.66 20.76 -3.62
N GLY A 284 3.57 20.12 -4.05
CA GLY A 284 2.80 19.21 -3.22
C GLY A 284 3.64 18.04 -2.71
N LEU A 285 4.49 17.44 -3.55
CA LEU A 285 5.43 16.40 -3.12
C LEU A 285 6.42 16.92 -2.07
N MET A 286 6.94 18.14 -2.23
CA MET A 286 7.86 18.73 -1.25
C MET A 286 7.16 18.98 0.10
N GLU A 287 5.91 19.47 0.07
CA GLU A 287 5.10 19.61 1.29
C GLU A 287 4.75 18.25 1.91
N MET A 288 4.50 17.20 1.11
CA MET A 288 4.33 15.84 1.63
C MET A 288 5.57 15.35 2.39
N ILE A 289 6.77 15.52 1.80
CA ILE A 289 8.05 15.18 2.43
C ILE A 289 8.21 15.95 3.73
N LYS A 290 8.04 17.28 3.69
CA LYS A 290 8.19 18.14 4.86
C LYS A 290 7.21 17.80 5.97
N PHE A 291 5.97 17.44 5.63
CA PHE A 291 4.96 17.06 6.60
C PHE A 291 5.37 15.76 7.31
N CYS A 292 5.80 14.75 6.57
CA CYS A 292 6.30 13.50 7.15
C CYS A 292 7.51 13.74 8.06
N GLU A 293 8.50 14.54 7.63
CA GLU A 293 9.66 14.87 8.48
C GLU A 293 9.26 15.51 9.83
N VAL A 294 8.22 16.33 9.84
CA VAL A 294 7.79 17.12 11.01
C VAL A 294 6.87 16.34 11.95
N PHE A 295 5.99 15.50 11.40
CA PHE A 295 4.95 14.80 12.17
C PHE A 295 5.22 13.31 12.35
N TYR A 296 6.10 12.72 11.54
CA TYR A 296 6.47 11.30 11.56
C TYR A 296 8.01 11.15 11.51
N PRO A 297 8.71 11.58 12.57
CA PRO A 297 10.17 11.59 12.60
C PRO A 297 10.73 10.19 12.37
N GLY A 298 11.75 10.09 11.51
CA GLY A 298 12.32 8.82 11.06
C GLY A 298 11.90 8.41 9.64
N SER A 299 10.97 9.15 9.01
CA SER A 299 10.64 8.98 7.59
C SER A 299 11.87 9.14 6.70
N LYS A 300 12.00 8.30 5.68
CA LYS A 300 13.14 8.27 4.75
C LYS A 300 12.75 8.97 3.44
N LEU A 301 13.61 9.85 2.95
CA LEU A 301 13.40 10.53 1.67
C LEU A 301 13.20 9.54 0.50
N GLY A 302 13.88 8.39 0.54
CA GLY A 302 13.73 7.31 -0.45
C GLY A 302 12.29 6.83 -0.63
N THR A 303 11.50 6.81 0.45
CA THR A 303 10.10 6.33 0.44
C THR A 303 9.20 7.14 -0.52
N PHE A 304 9.50 8.43 -0.73
CA PHE A 304 8.70 9.30 -1.60
C PHE A 304 8.94 9.05 -3.09
N PHE A 305 10.04 8.37 -3.43
CA PHE A 305 10.33 7.92 -4.80
C PHE A 305 9.73 6.54 -5.11
N GLU A 306 9.20 5.85 -4.10
CA GLU A 306 8.46 4.60 -4.28
C GLU A 306 7.04 4.84 -4.82
N SER A 307 6.36 3.76 -5.23
CA SER A 307 5.00 3.84 -5.80
C SER A 307 3.98 4.52 -4.88
N CYS A 308 4.12 4.38 -3.56
CA CYS A 308 3.24 5.06 -2.60
C CYS A 308 3.35 6.60 -2.62
N GLY A 309 4.51 7.13 -3.02
CA GLY A 309 4.79 8.57 -3.06
C GLY A 309 4.48 9.15 -4.42
N VAL A 310 5.52 9.36 -5.23
CA VAL A 310 5.45 10.08 -6.51
C VAL A 310 4.49 9.44 -7.52
N ALA A 311 4.43 8.10 -7.61
CA ALA A 311 3.59 7.45 -8.60
C ALA A 311 2.09 7.58 -8.27
N ASP A 312 1.67 7.28 -7.02
CA ASP A 312 0.28 7.44 -6.58
C ASP A 312 -0.17 8.91 -6.62
N LEU A 313 0.76 9.84 -6.34
CA LEU A 313 0.54 11.27 -6.50
C LEU A 313 0.22 11.63 -7.95
N ILE A 314 1.09 11.25 -8.90
CA ILE A 314 0.90 11.56 -10.33
C ILE A 314 -0.42 10.97 -10.83
N THR A 315 -0.65 9.67 -10.65
CA THR A 315 -1.87 9.03 -11.18
C THR A 315 -3.14 9.68 -10.62
N THR A 316 -3.11 10.10 -9.35
CA THR A 316 -4.27 10.75 -8.72
C THR A 316 -4.47 12.18 -9.23
N CYS A 317 -3.40 12.94 -9.47
CA CYS A 317 -3.48 14.29 -10.02
C CYS A 317 -3.96 14.33 -11.48
N TYR A 318 -3.83 13.25 -12.24
CA TYR A 318 -4.34 13.17 -13.62
C TYR A 318 -5.68 12.45 -13.75
N GLY A 319 -5.89 11.35 -13.01
CA GLY A 319 -7.06 10.47 -13.17
C GLY A 319 -7.96 10.34 -11.94
N GLY A 320 -7.60 10.94 -10.80
CA GLY A 320 -8.29 10.72 -9.54
C GLY A 320 -9.64 11.44 -9.40
N ARG A 321 -10.51 10.90 -8.54
CA ARG A 321 -11.81 11.51 -8.17
C ARG A 321 -11.64 12.90 -7.53
N ASN A 322 -10.61 13.10 -6.69
CA ASN A 322 -10.29 14.41 -6.10
C ASN A 322 -10.06 15.47 -7.17
N ARG A 323 -9.22 15.17 -8.17
CA ARG A 323 -8.97 16.07 -9.31
C ARG A 323 -10.25 16.39 -10.07
N ARG A 324 -11.05 15.37 -10.43
CA ARG A 324 -12.28 15.55 -11.22
C ARG A 324 -13.33 16.41 -10.51
N VAL A 325 -13.55 16.19 -9.22
CA VAL A 325 -14.52 16.98 -8.45
C VAL A 325 -14.00 18.40 -8.20
N ALA A 326 -12.71 18.55 -7.90
CA ALA A 326 -12.09 19.87 -7.71
C ALA A 326 -12.11 20.73 -8.99
N GLU A 327 -11.94 20.10 -10.16
CA GLU A 327 -12.13 20.78 -11.45
C GLU A 327 -13.57 21.29 -11.62
N ALA A 328 -14.56 20.42 -11.35
CA ALA A 328 -15.97 20.80 -11.43
C ALA A 328 -16.34 21.89 -10.41
N PHE A 329 -15.76 21.85 -9.21
CA PHE A 329 -15.92 22.88 -8.18
C PHE A 329 -15.56 24.26 -8.70
N VAL A 330 -14.38 24.39 -9.34
CA VAL A 330 -13.95 25.67 -9.92
C VAL A 330 -14.82 26.09 -11.10
N LYS A 331 -15.18 25.15 -11.99
CA LYS A 331 -15.95 25.47 -13.21
C LYS A 331 -17.42 25.85 -12.93
N THR A 332 -18.00 25.33 -11.85
CA THR A 332 -19.44 25.47 -11.58
C THR A 332 -19.77 26.35 -10.38
N GLY A 333 -18.83 26.55 -9.44
CA GLY A 333 -19.05 27.27 -8.19
C GLY A 333 -19.92 26.52 -7.15
N LYS A 334 -20.39 25.32 -7.48
CA LYS A 334 -21.12 24.43 -6.57
C LYS A 334 -20.28 24.06 -5.35
N THR A 335 -20.91 23.63 -4.27
CA THR A 335 -20.18 23.12 -3.10
C THR A 335 -19.61 21.73 -3.37
N ILE A 336 -18.62 21.32 -2.57
CA ILE A 336 -18.05 19.98 -2.66
C ILE A 336 -19.13 18.93 -2.36
N GLU A 337 -20.01 19.17 -1.39
CA GLU A 337 -21.09 18.25 -1.01
C GLU A 337 -22.09 18.03 -2.14
N GLU A 338 -22.41 19.06 -2.91
CA GLU A 338 -23.28 18.96 -4.08
C GLU A 338 -22.62 18.08 -5.15
N LEU A 339 -21.36 18.34 -5.46
CA LEU A 339 -20.62 17.60 -6.48
C LEU A 339 -20.33 16.15 -6.06
N GLU A 340 -20.13 15.88 -4.77
CA GLU A 340 -20.04 14.51 -4.25
C GLU A 340 -21.30 13.70 -4.57
N LYS A 341 -22.48 14.29 -4.33
CA LYS A 341 -23.76 13.62 -4.60
C LYS A 341 -23.98 13.39 -6.09
N GLU A 342 -23.61 14.37 -6.92
CA GLU A 342 -23.82 14.31 -8.37
C GLU A 342 -22.82 13.39 -9.09
N MET A 343 -21.57 13.32 -8.63
CA MET A 343 -20.48 12.73 -9.39
C MET A 343 -19.94 11.42 -8.83
N LEU A 344 -20.18 11.12 -7.55
CA LEU A 344 -19.47 10.04 -6.85
C LEU A 344 -20.35 8.86 -6.45
N ASN A 345 -21.65 8.86 -6.79
CA ASN A 345 -22.58 7.74 -6.56
C ASN A 345 -22.49 7.18 -5.12
N GLY A 346 -22.48 8.07 -4.13
CA GLY A 346 -22.41 7.72 -2.70
C GLY A 346 -20.98 7.55 -2.14
N GLN A 347 -19.93 7.67 -2.96
CA GLN A 347 -18.55 7.71 -2.47
C GLN A 347 -18.21 9.12 -1.95
N LYS A 348 -17.33 9.19 -0.94
CA LYS A 348 -16.85 10.44 -0.35
C LYS A 348 -15.52 10.89 -0.94
N LEU A 349 -15.36 12.21 -1.08
CA LEU A 349 -14.11 12.85 -1.45
C LEU A 349 -13.21 12.95 -0.22
N GLN A 350 -11.93 12.67 -0.38
CA GLN A 350 -10.99 12.61 0.75
C GLN A 350 -10.11 13.85 0.81
N GLY A 351 -9.74 14.44 -0.34
CA GLY A 351 -8.81 15.56 -0.41
C GLY A 351 -9.19 16.75 0.48
N PRO A 352 -10.40 17.31 0.38
CA PRO A 352 -10.82 18.44 1.23
C PRO A 352 -10.80 18.12 2.73
N PHE A 353 -11.27 16.93 3.10
CA PHE A 353 -11.25 16.45 4.48
C PHE A 353 -9.81 16.25 4.99
N THR A 354 -8.92 15.69 4.16
CA THR A 354 -7.49 15.59 4.46
C THR A 354 -6.84 16.95 4.62
N ALA A 355 -7.20 17.93 3.79
CA ALA A 355 -6.66 19.29 3.88
C ALA A 355 -7.05 19.97 5.20
N LEU A 356 -8.31 19.78 5.66
CA LEU A 356 -8.79 20.29 6.94
C LEU A 356 -7.94 19.76 8.11
N GLU A 357 -7.77 18.44 8.22
CA GLU A 357 -7.05 17.86 9.35
C GLU A 357 -5.54 18.12 9.31
N VAL A 358 -4.96 18.16 8.11
CA VAL A 358 -3.57 18.58 7.93
C VAL A 358 -3.40 20.02 8.37
N ASN A 359 -4.26 20.94 7.93
CA ASN A 359 -4.16 22.33 8.33
C ASN A 359 -4.39 22.51 9.86
N HIS A 360 -5.28 21.74 10.48
CA HIS A 360 -5.41 21.71 11.95
C HIS A 360 -4.07 21.36 12.64
N MET A 361 -3.38 20.31 12.17
CA MET A 361 -2.07 19.92 12.69
C MET A 361 -0.99 20.99 12.45
N LEU A 362 -1.02 21.64 11.29
CA LEU A 362 -0.10 22.72 10.95
C LEU A 362 -0.32 23.95 11.84
N LYS A 363 -1.56 24.34 12.04
CA LYS A 363 -1.96 25.47 12.89
C LYS A 363 -1.55 25.26 14.34
N GLN A 364 -1.70 24.03 14.87
CA GLN A 364 -1.23 23.69 16.21
C GLN A 364 0.29 23.87 16.39
N LYS A 365 1.08 23.74 15.32
CA LYS A 365 2.54 23.99 15.33
C LYS A 365 2.94 25.38 14.82
N GLY A 366 1.98 26.24 14.44
CA GLY A 366 2.27 27.54 13.81
C GLY A 366 3.04 27.41 12.49
N MET A 367 2.76 26.37 11.70
CA MET A 367 3.52 26.02 10.49
C MET A 367 2.78 26.30 9.17
N GLU A 368 1.59 26.91 9.20
CA GLU A 368 0.76 27.13 8.01
C GLU A 368 1.53 27.83 6.86
N GLU A 369 2.35 28.84 7.19
CA GLU A 369 3.20 29.56 6.22
C GLU A 369 4.29 28.70 5.57
N ARG A 370 4.67 27.58 6.21
CA ARG A 370 5.64 26.62 5.67
C ARG A 370 5.01 25.59 4.73
N PHE A 371 3.68 25.54 4.67
CA PHE A 371 2.90 24.65 3.81
C PHE A 371 1.84 25.46 3.04
N PRO A 372 2.26 26.45 2.23
CA PRO A 372 1.34 27.37 1.58
C PRO A 372 0.39 26.68 0.59
N LEU A 373 0.78 25.58 -0.06
CA LEU A 373 -0.09 24.85 -0.99
C LEU A 373 -1.18 24.09 -0.24
N PHE A 374 -0.84 23.29 0.78
CA PHE A 374 -1.84 22.59 1.60
C PHE A 374 -2.81 23.57 2.27
N THR A 375 -2.28 24.68 2.82
CA THR A 375 -3.08 25.71 3.46
C THR A 375 -4.01 26.41 2.47
N ALA A 376 -3.50 26.80 1.28
CA ALA A 376 -4.34 27.40 0.24
C ALA A 376 -5.46 26.47 -0.22
N ILE A 377 -5.16 25.18 -0.43
CA ILE A 377 -6.16 24.18 -0.83
C ILE A 377 -7.25 24.06 0.24
N HIS A 378 -6.88 24.04 1.52
CA HIS A 378 -7.83 24.05 2.63
C HIS A 378 -8.73 25.29 2.61
N GLN A 379 -8.15 26.48 2.52
CA GLN A 379 -8.89 27.75 2.48
C GLN A 379 -9.83 27.87 1.27
N ILE A 380 -9.43 27.34 0.11
CA ILE A 380 -10.29 27.29 -1.09
C ILE A 380 -11.48 26.36 -0.86
N CYS A 381 -11.27 25.20 -0.23
CA CYS A 381 -12.37 24.28 0.10
C CYS A 381 -13.38 24.92 1.06
N LEU A 382 -12.92 25.80 1.97
CA LEU A 382 -13.78 26.59 2.86
C LEU A 382 -14.38 27.85 2.21
N LYS A 383 -14.00 28.16 0.96
CA LYS A 383 -14.36 29.40 0.24
C LYS A 383 -13.83 30.68 0.90
N GLU A 384 -12.76 30.57 1.69
CA GLU A 384 -12.06 31.72 2.30
C GLU A 384 -11.02 32.34 1.35
N LEU A 385 -10.53 31.54 0.38
CA LEU A 385 -9.63 31.96 -0.68
C LEU A 385 -10.24 31.60 -2.04
N PRO A 386 -10.33 32.51 -3.03
CA PRO A 386 -10.79 32.14 -4.36
C PRO A 386 -9.74 31.26 -5.07
N PRO A 387 -10.14 30.30 -5.93
CA PRO A 387 -9.20 29.36 -6.55
C PRO A 387 -7.96 29.99 -7.24
N PRO A 388 -8.05 31.14 -7.95
CA PRO A 388 -6.86 31.81 -8.50
C PRO A 388 -5.82 32.19 -7.46
N GLY A 389 -6.22 32.46 -6.21
CA GLY A 389 -5.34 32.84 -5.12
C GLY A 389 -4.31 31.77 -4.76
N MET A 390 -4.58 30.50 -5.09
CA MET A 390 -3.60 29.41 -4.91
C MET A 390 -2.27 29.70 -5.64
N ILE A 391 -2.33 30.35 -6.80
CA ILE A 391 -1.14 30.67 -7.61
C ILE A 391 -0.25 31.68 -6.89
N ASP A 392 -0.86 32.66 -6.21
CA ASP A 392 -0.11 33.66 -5.44
C ASP A 392 0.55 33.03 -4.22
N CYS A 393 -0.13 32.09 -3.55
CA CYS A 393 0.44 31.33 -2.42
C CYS A 393 1.67 30.52 -2.83
N ILE A 394 1.66 29.87 -4.00
CA ILE A 394 2.80 29.06 -4.46
C ILE A 394 3.91 29.87 -5.14
N ARG A 395 3.65 31.11 -5.58
CA ARG A 395 4.69 31.99 -6.17
C ARG A 395 5.80 32.27 -5.15
N ASN A 396 5.43 32.40 -3.88
CA ASN A 396 6.35 32.65 -2.76
C ASN A 396 6.61 31.39 -1.93
N HIS A 397 6.45 30.20 -2.51
CA HIS A 397 6.64 28.94 -1.80
C HIS A 397 8.08 28.85 -1.21
N PRO A 398 8.28 28.38 0.03
CA PRO A 398 9.60 28.31 0.67
C PRO A 398 10.68 27.61 -0.17
N GLU A 399 10.32 26.57 -0.92
CA GLU A 399 11.18 25.86 -1.89
C GLU A 399 11.72 26.72 -3.05
N HIS A 400 11.22 27.95 -3.24
CA HIS A 400 11.74 28.91 -4.20
C HIS A 400 12.68 29.94 -3.57
N MET A 401 12.74 30.01 -2.23
CA MET A 401 13.66 30.91 -1.54
C MET A 401 15.10 30.43 -1.76
N CYS A 402 15.98 31.35 -2.14
CA CYS A 402 17.36 31.05 -2.49
C CYS A 402 18.09 30.40 -1.31
N THR A 403 18.69 29.24 -1.52
CA THR A 403 19.47 28.53 -0.48
C THR A 403 20.70 29.31 -0.02
N PHE A 404 21.19 30.25 -0.84
CA PHE A 404 22.30 31.15 -0.47
C PHE A 404 21.88 32.25 0.52
N ASP A 405 20.61 32.67 0.52
CA ASP A 405 20.13 33.74 1.41
C ASP A 405 19.92 33.23 2.85
N GLN A 406 19.74 31.92 3.03
CA GLN A 406 19.56 31.29 4.35
C GLN A 406 20.90 31.10 5.10
N GLN A 407 22.04 30.97 4.41
CA GLN A 407 23.35 30.86 5.06
C GLN A 407 23.83 32.21 5.64
N HIS A 408 23.42 33.32 5.03
CA HIS A 408 23.79 34.66 5.50
C HIS A 408 23.10 35.02 6.83
N THR A 409 21.89 34.53 7.08
CA THR A 409 21.15 34.80 8.33
C THR A 409 21.68 33.99 9.53
N SER A 410 22.28 32.82 9.30
CA SER A 410 22.94 32.05 10.36
C SER A 410 24.29 32.61 10.78
N LEU A 411 25.00 33.33 9.90
CA LEU A 411 26.29 33.96 10.23
C LEU A 411 26.14 35.32 10.91
N VAL A 412 25.07 36.06 10.62
CA VAL A 412 24.80 37.39 11.22
C VAL A 412 24.21 37.30 12.63
N ASN A 413 23.68 36.14 13.04
CA ASN A 413 23.20 35.90 14.42
C ASN A 413 24.25 35.23 15.33
N SER A 414 25.49 35.08 14.84
CA SER A 414 26.62 34.50 15.58
C SER A 414 27.77 35.49 15.83
N GLU A 415 27.56 36.77 15.51
CA GLU A 415 28.36 37.92 15.98
C GLU A 415 27.50 38.78 16.91
#